data_AF-A0ABD1DWC9-F1
#
_entry.id   AF-A0ABD1DWC9-F1
#
_cell.length_a   1.000
_cell.length_b   1.000
_cell.length_c   1.000
_cell.angle_alpha   90.00
_cell.angle_beta   90.00
_cell.angle_gamma   90.00
#
_symmetry.space_group_name_H-M   'P 1'
#
loop_
_entity.id
_entity.type
_entity.pdbx_description
1 polymer ?
#
loop_
_entity_poly.entity_id
_entity_poly.type
_entity_poly.pdbx_seq_one_letter_code
_entity_poly.pdbx_strand_id
1 'polypeptide(L)'
;MGDEKKKKEEQKEDPCAAFVGSYVLKTMRLKDEKWQKLMGNEELKMIVMEWVKRAPVRRLIVTLSNAGALIPTHYFPTTSKGKRCFFVKIRETVLDIDNIREHALPA
;
A
#
# COMPACT_ATOMS: atom_id res chain seq x y z
N MET A 1 6.36 -32.74 5.89
CA MET A 1 5.10 -32.24 5.28
C MET A 1 4.53 -30.98 5.95
N GLY A 2 5.23 -30.34 6.91
CA GLY A 2 4.75 -29.12 7.58
C GLY A 2 5.24 -27.80 6.95
N ASP A 3 6.35 -27.82 6.21
CA ASP A 3 7.02 -26.61 5.75
C ASP A 3 6.51 -26.05 4.42
N GLU A 4 5.86 -26.88 3.58
CA GLU A 4 5.28 -26.42 2.30
C GLU A 4 4.02 -25.57 2.48
N LYS A 5 3.31 -25.71 3.61
CA LYS A 5 2.12 -24.90 3.89
C LYS A 5 2.48 -23.46 4.28
N LYS A 6 3.62 -23.26 4.94
CA LYS A 6 4.13 -21.93 5.34
C LYS A 6 4.75 -21.17 4.14
N LYS A 7 5.35 -21.90 3.18
CA LYS A 7 5.97 -21.31 1.98
C LYS A 7 4.96 -20.90 0.89
N LYS A 8 3.73 -21.43 0.91
CA LYS A 8 2.69 -21.10 -0.08
C LYS A 8 1.91 -19.81 0.23
N GLU A 9 2.02 -19.30 1.46
CA GLU A 9 1.47 -17.98 1.84
C GLU A 9 2.38 -16.81 1.42
N GLU A 10 3.66 -17.06 1.16
CA GLU A 10 4.64 -16.01 0.79
C GLU A 10 4.43 -15.40 -0.60
N GLN A 11 3.61 -16.02 -1.46
CA GLN A 11 3.41 -15.57 -2.85
C GLN A 11 2.04 -14.92 -3.11
N LYS A 12 1.18 -14.83 -2.09
CA LYS A 12 -0.10 -14.11 -2.21
C LYS A 12 0.07 -12.71 -1.66
N GLU A 13 -0.21 -11.71 -2.48
CA GLU A 13 -0.21 -10.31 -2.08
C GLU A 13 -1.05 -10.12 -0.80
N ASP A 14 -0.49 -9.40 0.18
CA ASP A 14 -1.15 -9.16 1.46
C ASP A 14 -2.54 -8.50 1.21
N PRO A 15 -3.63 -9.00 1.80
CA PRO A 15 -4.98 -8.48 1.52
C PRO A 15 -5.13 -6.99 1.79
N CYS A 16 -4.41 -6.44 2.77
CA CYS A 16 -4.42 -5.02 3.08
C CYS A 16 -3.70 -4.21 2.00
N ALA A 17 -2.57 -4.71 1.51
CA ALA A 17 -1.85 -4.11 0.39
C ALA A 17 -2.72 -4.15 -0.89
N ALA A 18 -3.39 -5.27 -1.17
CA ALA A 18 -4.30 -5.39 -2.31
C ALA A 18 -5.48 -4.40 -2.22
N PHE A 19 -6.04 -4.19 -1.02
CA PHE A 19 -7.07 -3.17 -0.78
C PHE A 19 -6.56 -1.78 -1.18
N VAL A 20 -5.40 -1.36 -0.68
CA VAL A 20 -4.76 -0.07 -1.03
C VAL A 20 -4.55 0.03 -2.53
N GLY A 21 -3.97 -1.00 -3.15
CA GLY A 21 -3.72 -1.05 -4.58
C GLY A 21 -4.99 -0.84 -5.40
N SER A 22 -6.08 -1.51 -5.03
CA SER A 22 -7.36 -1.36 -5.71
C SER A 22 -7.88 0.09 -5.67
N TYR A 23 -7.72 0.79 -4.54
CA TYR A 23 -8.10 2.19 -4.39
C TYR A 23 -7.20 3.11 -5.24
N VAL A 24 -5.88 2.90 -5.19
CA VAL A 24 -4.92 3.70 -5.97
C VAL A 24 -5.19 3.57 -7.47
N LEU A 25 -5.33 2.34 -7.97
CA LEU A 25 -5.55 2.07 -9.39
C LEU A 25 -6.86 2.68 -9.90
N LYS A 26 -7.95 2.52 -9.14
CA LYS A 26 -9.26 3.10 -9.48
C LYS A 26 -9.23 4.63 -9.44
N THR A 27 -8.69 5.22 -8.38
CA THR A 27 -8.67 6.68 -8.18
C THR A 27 -7.80 7.37 -9.22
N MET A 28 -6.64 6.78 -9.53
CA MET A 28 -5.70 7.37 -10.48
C MET A 28 -5.96 6.97 -11.94
N ARG A 29 -6.89 6.03 -12.19
CA ARG A 29 -7.22 5.43 -13.50
C ARG A 29 -6.01 4.74 -14.14
N LEU A 30 -5.38 3.84 -13.39
CA LEU A 30 -4.17 3.11 -13.79
C LEU A 30 -4.48 1.63 -14.03
N LYS A 31 -3.62 0.96 -14.80
CA LYS A 31 -3.65 -0.50 -14.99
C LYS A 31 -2.98 -1.22 -13.82
N ASP A 32 -3.41 -2.46 -13.56
CA ASP A 32 -2.92 -3.31 -12.47
C ASP A 32 -1.39 -3.45 -12.44
N GLU A 33 -0.75 -3.50 -13.62
CA GLU A 33 0.70 -3.53 -13.80
C GLU A 33 1.44 -2.44 -13.01
N LYS A 34 0.83 -1.27 -12.81
CA LYS A 34 1.44 -0.18 -12.04
C LYS A 34 1.60 -0.54 -10.57
N TRP A 35 0.59 -1.19 -9.99
CA TRP A 35 0.64 -1.65 -8.60
C TRP A 35 1.56 -2.85 -8.45
N GLN A 36 1.49 -3.81 -9.40
CA GLN A 36 2.39 -4.96 -9.42
C GLN A 36 3.86 -4.55 -9.52
N LYS A 37 4.19 -3.51 -10.31
CA LYS A 37 5.55 -2.97 -10.39
C LYS A 37 6.02 -2.32 -9.08
N LEU A 38 5.12 -1.65 -8.35
CA LEU A 38 5.41 -1.11 -7.02
C LEU A 38 5.68 -2.24 -6.02
N MET A 39 4.79 -3.24 -5.96
CA MET A 39 4.90 -4.35 -5.02
C MET A 39 6.01 -5.35 -5.38
N GLY A 40 6.46 -5.37 -6.64
CA GLY A 40 7.62 -6.12 -7.09
C GLY A 40 8.96 -5.45 -6.76
N ASN A 41 8.97 -4.17 -6.37
CA ASN A 41 10.15 -3.50 -5.84
C ASN A 41 10.18 -3.64 -4.32
N GLU A 42 11.23 -4.25 -3.77
CA GLU A 42 11.33 -4.58 -2.35
C GLU A 42 11.33 -3.36 -1.44
N GLU A 43 12.02 -2.28 -1.82
CA GLU A 43 12.05 -1.03 -1.06
C GLU A 43 10.67 -0.36 -1.03
N LEU A 44 10.01 -0.27 -2.18
CA LEU A 44 8.68 0.35 -2.26
C LEU A 44 7.61 -0.50 -1.56
N LYS A 45 7.68 -1.82 -1.71
CA LYS A 45 6.83 -2.78 -1.00
C LYS A 45 7.01 -2.64 0.51
N MET A 46 8.25 -2.49 0.99
CA MET A 46 8.54 -2.34 2.42
C MET A 46 7.78 -1.16 3.01
N ILE A 47 7.73 -0.01 2.33
CA ILE A 47 6.99 1.18 2.79
C ILE A 47 5.48 0.88 2.92
N VAL A 48 4.88 0.21 1.94
CA VAL A 48 3.46 -0.18 2.01
C VAL A 48 3.21 -1.14 3.16
N MET A 49 4.06 -2.17 3.29
CA MET A 49 3.94 -3.19 4.32
C MET A 49 4.23 -2.64 5.72
N GLU A 50 5.10 -1.64 5.85
CA GLU A 50 5.36 -0.96 7.10
C GLU A 50 4.10 -0.25 7.60
N TRP A 51 3.39 0.45 6.70
CA TRP A 51 2.08 1.00 7.01
C TRP A 51 1.07 -0.08 7.38
N VAL A 52 1.04 -1.25 6.73
CA VAL A 52 0.12 -2.32 7.13
C VAL A 52 0.46 -2.87 8.53
N LYS A 53 1.73 -3.26 8.75
CA LYS A 53 2.15 -4.09 9.87
C LYS A 53 2.56 -3.31 11.13
N ARG A 54 2.91 -2.02 11.03
CA ARG A 54 3.29 -1.21 12.20
C ARG A 54 2.15 -0.32 12.66
N ALA A 55 1.70 -0.50 13.90
CA ALA A 55 0.65 0.31 14.51
C ALA A 55 0.96 1.84 14.51
N PRO A 56 2.20 2.29 14.83
CA PRO A 56 2.52 3.72 14.86
C PRO A 56 2.59 4.38 13.48
N VAL A 57 2.76 3.60 12.41
CA VAL A 57 2.84 4.12 11.05
C VAL A 57 1.44 4.34 10.52
N ARG A 58 0.92 5.54 10.77
CA ARG A 58 -0.49 5.88 10.51
C ARG A 58 -0.76 6.35 9.09
N ARG A 59 0.24 6.82 8.34
CA ARG A 59 0.03 7.44 7.04
C ARG A 59 0.75 6.70 5.93
N LEU A 60 0.08 6.56 4.81
CA LEU A 60 0.64 6.13 3.55
C LEU A 60 0.16 7.08 2.46
N ILE A 61 1.10 7.58 1.67
CA ILE A 61 0.84 8.46 0.55
C ILE A 61 1.39 7.76 -0.68
N VAL A 62 0.54 7.50 -1.66
CA VAL A 62 0.96 6.94 -2.94
C VAL A 62 0.85 8.02 -3.99
N THR A 63 1.97 8.36 -4.65
CA THR A 63 2.04 9.42 -5.67
C THR A 63 2.39 8.81 -7.02
N LEU A 64 1.79 9.33 -8.09
CA LEU A 64 2.22 9.03 -9.45
C LEU A 64 3.29 10.05 -9.87
N SER A 65 4.52 9.59 -10.10
CA SER A 65 5.62 10.44 -10.58
C SER A 65 5.42 10.88 -12.02
N ASN A 66 6.17 11.89 -12.46
CA ASN A 66 6.17 12.35 -13.87
C ASN A 66 6.58 11.24 -14.86
N ALA A 67 7.39 10.28 -14.42
CA ALA A 67 7.75 9.09 -15.20
C ALA A 67 6.64 8.01 -15.20
N GLY A 68 5.49 8.28 -14.57
CA GLY A 68 4.37 7.35 -14.47
C GLY A 68 4.62 6.17 -13.53
N ALA A 69 5.55 6.28 -12.58
CA ALA A 69 5.78 5.26 -11.56
C ALA A 69 5.01 5.61 -10.27
N LEU A 70 4.47 4.59 -9.59
CA LEU A 70 3.89 4.77 -8.27
C LEU A 70 5.01 4.82 -7.22
N ILE A 71 4.95 5.81 -6.34
CA ILE A 71 5.93 6.03 -5.27
C ILE A 71 5.17 6.14 -3.94
N PRO A 72 5.31 5.15 -3.03
CA PRO A 72 4.80 5.22 -1.66
C PRO A 72 5.73 6.01 -0.74
N THR A 73 5.17 6.73 0.24
CA THR A 73 5.89 7.43 1.30
C THR A 73 5.03 7.65 2.53
N HIS A 74 5.64 7.83 3.70
CA HIS A 74 4.97 8.23 4.95
C HIS A 74 4.96 9.74 5.19
N TYR A 75 5.72 10.49 4.38
CA TYR A 75 5.95 11.92 4.52
C TYR A 75 5.31 12.68 3.37
N PHE A 76 4.83 13.90 3.65
CA PHE A 76 4.30 14.74 2.59
C PHE A 76 5.41 15.10 1.58
N PRO A 77 5.18 14.86 0.28
CA PRO A 77 6.17 15.24 -0.74
C PRO A 77 6.30 16.77 -0.78
N THR A 78 7.54 17.25 -0.80
CA THR A 78 7.88 18.69 -0.82
C THR A 78 7.56 19.36 -2.15
N THR A 79 7.54 18.59 -3.23
CA THR A 79 7.17 19.03 -4.58
C THR A 79 5.98 18.20 -5.06
N SER A 80 4.81 18.81 -5.24
CA SER A 80 3.59 18.09 -5.61
C SER A 80 2.95 18.64 -6.88
N LYS A 81 3.40 18.11 -8.03
CA LYS A 81 2.65 18.18 -9.29
C LYS A 81 2.37 16.74 -9.73
N GLY A 82 1.23 16.18 -9.34
CA GLY A 82 0.87 14.79 -9.66
C GLY A 82 -0.35 14.28 -8.91
N LYS A 83 -0.97 13.21 -9.42
CA LYS A 83 -2.06 12.50 -8.72
C LYS A 83 -1.50 11.78 -7.48
N ARG A 84 -2.28 11.76 -6.42
CA ARG A 84 -1.88 11.24 -5.11
C ARG A 84 -3.11 10.68 -4.38
N CYS A 85 -2.91 9.59 -3.65
CA CYS A 85 -3.90 8.99 -2.75
C CYS A 85 -3.33 8.99 -1.34
N PHE A 86 -4.15 9.38 -0.37
CA PHE A 86 -3.80 9.39 1.04
C PHE A 86 -4.52 8.25 1.73
N PHE A 87 -3.83 7.54 2.60
CA PHE A 87 -4.41 6.55 3.48
C PHE A 87 -3.98 6.88 4.89
N VAL A 88 -4.95 7.05 5.78
CA VAL A 88 -4.71 7.37 7.19
C VAL A 88 -5.39 6.33 8.06
N LYS A 89 -4.63 5.77 9.01
CA LYS A 89 -5.18 4.95 10.07
C LYS A 89 -5.91 5.82 11.09
N ILE A 90 -7.17 5.53 11.34
CA ILE A 90 -7.97 6.24 12.36
C ILE A 90 -7.34 6.07 13.75
N ARG A 91 -6.79 4.88 14.03
CA ARG A 91 -6.12 4.53 15.30
C ARG A 91 -4.74 3.90 15.02
N GLU A 92 -3.88 3.87 16.02
CA GLU A 92 -2.63 3.11 15.94
C GLU A 92 -2.94 1.63 16.07
N THR A 93 -3.06 0.94 14.94
CA THR A 93 -3.37 -0.49 14.89
C THR A 93 -2.64 -1.18 13.76
N VAL A 94 -2.40 -2.47 13.92
CA VAL A 94 -1.96 -3.35 12.83
C VAL A 94 -3.18 -3.62 11.94
N LEU A 95 -3.01 -3.53 10.62
CA LEU A 95 -4.09 -3.77 9.68
C LEU A 95 -4.13 -5.23 9.25
N ASP A 96 -5.34 -5.77 9.16
CA ASP A 96 -5.68 -7.06 8.59
C ASP A 96 -6.93 -6.92 7.69
N ILE A 97 -7.38 -8.03 7.10
CA ILE A 97 -8.51 -8.04 6.18
C ILE A 97 -9.83 -7.67 6.87
N ASP A 98 -9.96 -7.95 8.17
CA ASP A 98 -11.17 -7.75 8.93
C ASP A 98 -11.33 -6.28 9.32
N ASN A 99 -10.21 -5.61 9.61
CA ASN A 99 -10.23 -4.26 10.18
C ASN A 99 -9.87 -3.13 9.19
N ILE A 100 -9.29 -3.44 8.03
CA ILE A 100 -8.77 -2.39 7.13
C ILE A 100 -9.85 -1.43 6.64
N ARG A 101 -11.07 -1.91 6.38
CA ARG A 101 -12.17 -1.06 5.89
C ARG A 101 -12.65 -0.06 6.93
N GLU A 102 -12.56 -0.42 8.20
CA GLU A 102 -13.01 0.42 9.31
C GLU A 102 -11.92 1.40 9.74
N HIS A 103 -10.65 1.02 9.58
CA HIS A 103 -9.53 1.78 10.12
C HIS A 103 -8.67 2.50 9.08
N ALA A 104 -8.75 2.17 7.79
CA ALA A 104 -8.06 2.88 6.73
C ALA A 104 -9.04 3.74 5.93
N LEU A 105 -8.94 5.07 6.11
CA LEU A 105 -9.71 6.02 5.31
C LEU A 105 -8.88 6.47 4.10
N PRO A 106 -9.41 6.34 2.86
CA PRO A 106 -8.88 7.09 1.74
C PRO A 106 -9.22 8.57 1.94
N ALA A 107 -8.20 9.43 1.91
CA ALA A 107 -8.32 10.89 2.05
C ALA A 107 -7.87 11.63 0.78
#